data_AF-A0A1I0VQ26-F1
#
_entry.id   AF-A0A1I0VQ26-F1
#
_cell.length_a   1.000
_cell.length_b   1.000
_cell.length_c   1.000
_cell.angle_alpha   90.00
_cell.angle_beta   90.00
_cell.angle_gamma   90.00
#
_symmetry.space_group_name_H-M   'P 1'
#
loop_
_entity.id
_entity.type
_entity.pdbx_description
1 polymer ?
#
loop_
_entity_poly.entity_id
_entity_poly.type
_entity_poly.pdbx_seq_one_letter_code
_entity_poly.pdbx_strand_id
1 'polypeptide(L)'
;MKYLRGCLVIFIGFILIFTVIYFFYKSNVISSLETRSKKVELNWKNYVESIKSRNVKLKKRNIQNDSLIYFINISEKSKSDKFTVEFEFNEYEINQNLMIENSRNEFNDVLNKNIEIYNQSVREYNTYRGIFPNFIIAKKANSPKYFDYFDIIKYGIENQNPKIKRKKVEDWIKNGGDFPE
;
A
#
# COMPACT_ATOMS: atom_id res chain seq x y z
N MET A 1 -57.24 -4.07 19.36
CA MET A 1 -56.26 -2.98 19.63
C MET A 1 -55.14 -3.34 20.61
N LYS A 2 -55.34 -4.15 21.67
CA LYS A 2 -54.27 -4.53 22.62
C LYS A 2 -53.09 -5.28 21.96
N TYR A 3 -53.39 -6.25 21.08
CA TYR A 3 -52.36 -7.00 20.33
C TYR A 3 -51.56 -6.12 19.37
N LEU A 4 -52.21 -5.20 18.65
CA LEU A 4 -51.54 -4.21 17.79
C LEU A 4 -50.58 -3.30 18.59
N ARG A 5 -50.96 -2.86 19.79
CA ARG A 5 -50.08 -2.09 20.68
C ARG A 5 -48.89 -2.90 21.19
N GLY A 6 -49.10 -4.17 21.53
CA GLY A 6 -48.01 -5.09 21.93
C GLY A 6 -47.01 -5.35 20.80
N CYS A 7 -47.48 -5.63 19.59
CA CYS A 7 -46.62 -5.81 18.41
C CYS A 7 -45.79 -4.56 18.11
N LEU A 8 -46.38 -3.37 18.27
CA LEU A 8 -45.70 -2.09 18.03
C LEU A 8 -44.58 -1.85 19.05
N VAL A 9 -44.80 -2.16 20.34
CA VAL A 9 -43.77 -2.06 21.38
C VAL A 9 -42.60 -3.01 21.11
N ILE A 10 -42.89 -4.26 20.73
CA ILE A 10 -41.86 -5.25 20.37
C ILE A 10 -41.06 -4.77 19.14
N PHE A 11 -41.74 -4.24 18.13
CA PHE A 11 -41.10 -3.72 16.92
C PHE A 11 -40.17 -2.54 17.21
N ILE A 12 -40.61 -1.57 18.03
CA ILE A 12 -39.75 -0.47 18.50
C ILE A 12 -38.53 -1.01 19.25
N GLY A 13 -38.74 -2.00 20.14
CA GLY A 13 -37.65 -2.66 20.85
C GLY A 13 -36.61 -3.27 19.91
N PHE A 14 -37.04 -3.98 18.87
CA PHE A 14 -36.16 -4.51 17.84
C PHE A 14 -35.38 -3.41 17.11
N ILE A 15 -36.05 -2.33 16.67
CA ILE A 15 -35.38 -1.20 16.00
C ILE A 15 -34.29 -0.60 16.90
N LEU A 16 -34.58 -0.41 18.18
CA LEU A 16 -33.60 0.13 19.13
C LEU A 16 -32.39 -0.79 19.26
N ILE A 17 -32.60 -2.11 19.37
CA ILE A 17 -31.51 -3.10 19.45
C ILE A 17 -30.65 -3.06 18.18
N PHE A 18 -31.26 -3.09 16.99
CA PHE A 18 -30.51 -3.01 15.73
C PHE A 18 -29.73 -1.70 15.58
N THR A 19 -30.30 -0.60 16.06
CA THR A 19 -29.64 0.71 16.05
C THR A 19 -28.39 0.69 16.92
N VAL A 20 -28.49 0.16 18.14
CA VAL A 20 -27.36 0.04 19.06
C VAL A 20 -26.27 -0.86 18.47
N ILE A 21 -26.63 -2.03 17.96
CA ILE A 21 -25.69 -2.96 17.30
C ILE A 21 -24.98 -2.27 16.14
N TYR A 22 -25.72 -1.53 15.31
CA TYR A 22 -25.15 -0.80 14.19
C TYR A 22 -24.14 0.27 14.64
N PHE A 23 -24.41 1.02 15.72
CA PHE A 23 -23.47 2.01 16.23
C PHE A 23 -22.17 1.37 16.74
N PHE A 24 -22.26 0.27 17.49
CA PHE A 24 -21.08 -0.47 17.94
C PHE A 24 -20.28 -1.02 16.76
N TYR A 25 -20.96 -1.64 15.80
CA TYR A 25 -20.33 -2.15 14.59
C TYR A 25 -19.64 -1.02 13.80
N LYS A 26 -20.32 0.11 13.58
CA LYS A 26 -19.76 1.28 12.90
C LYS A 26 -18.50 1.79 13.61
N SER A 27 -18.54 1.90 14.94
CA SER A 27 -17.39 2.34 15.74
C SER A 27 -16.20 1.40 15.56
N ASN A 28 -16.43 0.08 15.63
CA ASN A 28 -15.40 -0.92 15.42
C ASN A 28 -14.80 -0.87 14.01
N VAL A 29 -15.62 -0.69 12.97
CA VAL A 29 -15.15 -0.54 11.59
C VAL A 29 -14.25 0.69 11.44
N ILE A 30 -14.66 1.85 11.99
CA ILE A 30 -13.86 3.09 11.93
C ILE A 30 -12.53 2.90 12.65
N SER A 31 -12.54 2.38 13.89
CA SER A 31 -11.33 2.11 14.65
C SER A 31 -10.38 1.16 13.92
N SER A 32 -10.92 0.07 13.36
CA SER A 32 -10.14 -0.89 12.58
C SER A 32 -9.52 -0.28 11.32
N LEU A 33 -10.26 0.59 10.61
CA LEU A 33 -9.74 1.30 9.44
C LEU A 33 -8.60 2.25 9.85
N GLU A 34 -8.76 2.97 10.96
CA GLU A 34 -7.73 3.88 11.47
C GLU A 34 -6.45 3.13 11.87
N THR A 35 -6.58 2.03 12.63
CA THR A 35 -5.44 1.20 13.02
C THR A 35 -4.71 0.65 11.79
N ARG A 36 -5.44 0.16 10.78
CA ARG A 36 -4.84 -0.36 9.55
C ARG A 36 -4.17 0.74 8.73
N SER A 37 -4.78 1.92 8.63
CA SER A 37 -4.17 3.09 7.97
C SER A 37 -2.84 3.47 8.63
N LYS A 38 -2.84 3.60 9.96
CA LYS A 38 -1.62 3.90 10.73
C LYS A 38 -0.55 2.83 10.55
N LYS A 39 -0.94 1.56 10.46
CA LYS A 39 -0.01 0.44 10.18
C LYS A 39 0.63 0.58 8.78
N VAL A 40 -0.15 0.93 7.75
CA VAL A 40 0.38 1.19 6.41
C VAL A 40 1.39 2.36 6.42
N GLU A 41 1.03 3.47 7.06
CA GLU A 41 1.90 4.64 7.18
C GLU A 41 3.20 4.34 7.94
N LEU A 42 3.12 3.58 9.02
CA LEU A 42 4.29 3.14 9.78
C LEU A 42 5.20 2.24 8.94
N ASN A 43 4.63 1.24 8.27
CA ASN A 43 5.41 0.32 7.45
C ASN A 43 6.05 1.03 6.25
N TRP A 44 5.37 2.01 5.67
CA TRP A 44 5.92 2.88 4.64
C TRP A 44 7.14 3.65 5.16
N LYS A 45 7.04 4.27 6.34
CA LYS A 45 8.17 4.98 6.97
C LYS A 45 9.38 4.07 7.19
N ASN A 46 9.16 2.86 7.73
CA ASN A 46 10.23 1.89 7.96
C ASN A 46 10.94 1.49 6.66
N TYR A 47 10.17 1.30 5.58
CA TYR A 47 10.70 1.00 4.26
C TYR A 47 11.54 2.16 3.71
N VAL A 48 11.02 3.39 3.77
CA VAL A 48 11.73 4.61 3.36
C VAL A 48 13.02 4.82 4.16
N GLU A 49 13.01 4.55 5.47
CA GLU A 49 14.22 4.63 6.31
C GLU A 49 15.29 3.63 5.87
N SER A 50 14.88 2.43 5.45
CA SER A 50 15.81 1.41 4.93
C SER A 50 16.43 1.84 3.60
N ILE A 51 15.65 2.49 2.73
CA ILE A 51 16.12 3.09 1.48
C ILE A 51 17.13 4.21 1.76
N LYS A 52 16.83 5.10 2.72
CA LYS A 52 17.76 6.17 3.13
C LYS A 52 19.08 5.59 3.64
N SER A 53 19.00 4.57 4.50
CA SER A 53 20.18 3.86 5.01
C SER A 53 21.03 3.25 3.89
N ARG A 54 20.38 2.57 2.92
CA ARG A 54 21.05 2.07 1.71
C ARG A 54 21.74 3.20 0.96
N ASN A 55 21.04 4.28 0.64
CA ASN A 55 21.58 5.39 -0.16
C ASN A 55 22.81 6.02 0.50
N VAL A 56 22.78 6.22 1.82
CA VAL A 56 23.94 6.71 2.59
C VAL A 56 25.13 5.77 2.47
N LYS A 57 24.93 4.45 2.58
CA LYS A 57 26.03 3.48 2.45
C LYS A 57 26.55 3.39 1.01
N LEU A 58 25.66 3.45 0.00
CA LEU A 58 26.05 3.45 -1.41
C LEU A 58 26.93 4.66 -1.75
N LYS A 59 26.56 5.86 -1.30
CA LYS A 59 27.37 7.07 -1.49
C LYS A 59 28.78 6.96 -0.91
N LYS A 60 28.95 6.22 0.19
CA LYS A 60 30.28 5.99 0.80
C LYS A 60 31.18 5.06 -0.02
N ARG A 61 30.64 4.30 -0.99
CA ARG A 61 31.40 3.30 -1.75
C ARG A 61 32.18 3.86 -2.95
N ASN A 62 32.26 5.18 -3.15
CA ASN A 62 32.87 5.80 -4.35
C ASN A 62 32.37 5.16 -5.66
N ILE A 63 31.05 5.05 -5.79
CA ILE A 63 30.38 4.56 -6.99
C ILE A 63 30.76 5.47 -8.17
N GLN A 64 31.21 4.87 -9.28
CA GLN A 64 31.56 5.59 -10.53
C GLN A 64 30.42 5.63 -11.56
N ASN A 65 29.27 5.03 -11.24
CA ASN A 65 28.11 4.98 -12.12
C ASN A 65 27.25 6.23 -11.97
N ASP A 66 27.34 7.12 -12.95
CA ASP A 66 26.59 8.39 -13.01
C ASP A 66 25.07 8.18 -12.99
N SER A 67 24.57 7.11 -13.63
CA SER A 67 23.13 6.80 -13.65
C SER A 67 22.64 6.40 -12.26
N LEU A 68 23.39 5.55 -11.56
CA LEU A 68 23.09 5.17 -10.18
C LEU A 68 23.10 6.39 -9.25
N ILE A 69 24.11 7.26 -9.38
CA ILE A 69 24.19 8.51 -8.60
C ILE A 69 22.99 9.41 -8.87
N TYR A 70 22.59 9.56 -10.13
CA TYR A 70 21.44 10.35 -10.55
C TYR A 70 20.15 9.86 -9.87
N PHE A 71 19.84 8.57 -9.96
CA PHE A 71 18.61 8.02 -9.36
C PHE A 71 18.64 8.03 -7.83
N ILE A 72 19.79 7.82 -7.19
CA ILE A 72 19.93 7.97 -5.73
C ILE A 72 19.59 9.41 -5.31
N ASN A 73 20.10 10.41 -6.04
CA ASN A 73 19.85 11.81 -5.72
C ASN A 73 18.38 12.22 -5.94
N ILE A 74 17.71 11.63 -6.94
CA ILE A 74 16.26 11.82 -7.13
C ILE A 74 15.47 11.17 -5.99
N SER A 75 15.80 9.93 -5.64
CA SER A 75 15.16 9.19 -4.55
C SER A 75 15.19 10.00 -3.23
N GLU A 76 16.32 10.64 -2.91
CA GLU A 76 16.46 11.49 -1.72
C GLU A 76 15.68 12.82 -1.80
N LYS A 77 15.59 13.44 -2.98
CA LYS A 77 14.83 14.69 -3.17
C LYS A 77 13.33 14.44 -3.15
N SER A 78 12.89 13.24 -3.50
CA SER A 78 11.48 12.89 -3.47
C SER A 78 10.97 12.92 -2.02
N LYS A 79 9.96 13.76 -1.74
CA LYS A 79 9.21 13.66 -0.49
C LYS A 79 8.41 12.36 -0.54
N SER A 80 9.03 11.27 -0.12
CA SER A 80 8.41 9.95 -0.13
C SER A 80 7.43 9.82 1.06
N ASP A 81 6.45 10.72 1.15
CA ASP A 81 5.43 10.68 2.20
C ASP A 81 4.44 9.53 1.97
N LYS A 82 4.37 9.06 0.72
CA LYS A 82 3.60 7.90 0.27
C LYS A 82 4.20 7.32 -1.00
N PHE A 83 3.74 6.11 -1.37
CA PHE A 83 4.04 5.50 -2.65
C PHE A 83 3.65 6.39 -3.83
N THR A 84 4.51 6.42 -4.85
CA THR A 84 4.20 6.98 -6.17
C THR A 84 4.80 6.11 -7.26
N VAL A 85 4.24 6.22 -8.47
CA VAL A 85 4.74 5.52 -9.67
C VAL A 85 6.19 5.91 -9.98
N GLU A 86 6.50 7.19 -9.80
CA GLU A 86 7.84 7.73 -10.01
C GLU A 86 8.83 7.16 -8.98
N PHE A 87 8.40 7.03 -7.73
CA PHE A 87 9.21 6.41 -6.68
C PHE A 87 9.53 4.94 -7.01
N GLU A 88 8.53 4.16 -7.41
CA GLU A 88 8.72 2.77 -7.85
C GLU A 88 9.67 2.69 -9.05
N PHE A 89 9.51 3.57 -10.03
CA PHE A 89 10.41 3.60 -11.19
C PHE A 89 11.86 3.92 -10.81
N ASN A 90 12.08 4.90 -9.94
CA ASN A 90 13.43 5.25 -9.48
C ASN A 90 14.08 4.10 -8.71
N GLU A 91 13.32 3.41 -7.85
CA GLU A 91 13.82 2.24 -7.11
C GLU A 91 14.14 1.06 -8.04
N TYR A 92 13.36 0.87 -9.10
CA TYR A 92 13.66 -0.08 -10.17
C TYR A 92 15.01 0.22 -10.84
N GLU A 93 15.24 1.47 -11.27
CA GLU A 93 16.48 1.88 -11.93
C GLU A 93 17.71 1.72 -11.02
N ILE A 94 17.58 2.07 -9.73
CA ILE A 94 18.64 1.84 -8.74
C ILE A 94 18.96 0.35 -8.63
N ASN A 95 17.94 -0.51 -8.53
CA ASN A 95 18.15 -1.96 -8.42
C ASN A 95 18.86 -2.53 -9.66
N GLN A 96 18.44 -2.12 -10.86
CA GLN A 96 19.07 -2.56 -12.12
C GLN A 96 20.54 -2.17 -12.19
N ASN A 97 20.87 -0.92 -11.86
CA ASN A 97 22.27 -0.45 -11.85
C ASN A 97 23.12 -1.21 -10.82
N LEU A 98 22.59 -1.47 -9.62
CA LEU A 98 23.31 -2.22 -8.58
C LEU A 98 23.57 -3.67 -8.97
N MET A 99 22.67 -4.28 -9.76
CA MET A 99 22.85 -5.62 -10.31
C MET A 99 23.95 -5.68 -11.36
N ILE A 100 24.00 -4.70 -12.27
CA ILE A 100 25.06 -4.60 -13.29
C ILE A 100 26.44 -4.51 -12.62
N GLU A 101 26.52 -3.79 -11.49
CA GLU A 101 27.76 -3.66 -10.71
C GLU A 101 28.14 -4.92 -9.92
N ASN A 102 27.36 -6.02 -10.01
CA ASN A 102 27.54 -7.25 -9.21
C ASN A 102 27.68 -6.99 -7.70
N SER A 103 27.10 -5.89 -7.23
CA SER A 103 27.17 -5.51 -5.83
C SER A 103 26.22 -6.40 -5.03
N ARG A 104 26.74 -7.52 -4.49
CA ARG A 104 26.02 -8.30 -3.47
C ARG A 104 25.72 -7.38 -2.30
N ASN A 105 24.48 -6.92 -2.24
CA ASN A 105 24.08 -5.87 -1.33
C ASN A 105 23.37 -6.47 -0.13
N GLU A 106 24.01 -6.34 1.02
CA GLU A 106 23.47 -6.63 2.35
C GLU A 106 22.10 -5.97 2.63
N PHE A 107 21.71 -4.98 1.82
CA PHE A 107 20.44 -4.26 1.93
C PHE A 107 19.26 -5.03 1.36
N ASN A 108 19.48 -5.94 0.41
CA ASN A 108 18.41 -6.55 -0.36
C ASN A 108 17.41 -7.29 0.54
N ASP A 109 17.91 -8.06 1.51
CA ASP A 109 17.06 -8.82 2.43
C ASP A 109 16.21 -7.90 3.32
N VAL A 110 16.79 -6.82 3.83
CA VAL A 110 16.08 -5.84 4.67
C VAL A 110 15.03 -5.09 3.85
N LEU A 111 15.38 -4.66 2.64
CA LEU A 111 14.47 -3.94 1.75
C LEU A 111 13.33 -4.86 1.26
N ASN A 112 13.62 -6.10 0.89
CA ASN A 112 12.64 -7.11 0.49
C ASN A 112 11.69 -7.45 1.65
N LYS A 113 12.20 -7.57 2.87
CA LYS A 113 11.36 -7.77 4.05
C LYS A 113 10.44 -6.57 4.31
N ASN A 114 10.97 -5.35 4.25
CA ASN A 114 10.20 -4.16 4.56
C ASN A 114 9.16 -3.82 3.48
N ILE A 115 9.49 -4.03 2.20
CA ILE A 115 8.52 -3.87 1.10
C ILE A 115 7.40 -4.92 1.18
N GLU A 116 7.72 -6.16 1.57
CA GLU A 116 6.71 -7.21 1.77
C GLU A 116 5.77 -6.87 2.93
N ILE A 117 6.31 -6.41 4.07
CA ILE A 117 5.53 -5.96 5.22
C ILE A 117 4.62 -4.78 4.84
N TYR A 118 5.15 -3.81 4.09
CA TYR A 118 4.36 -2.70 3.57
C TYR A 118 3.23 -3.19 2.67
N ASN A 119 3.55 -3.95 1.62
CA ASN A 119 2.59 -4.49 0.67
C ASN A 119 1.49 -5.32 1.37
N GLN A 120 1.86 -6.11 2.36
CA GLN A 120 0.90 -6.89 3.15
C GLN A 120 -0.05 -5.98 3.94
N SER A 121 0.47 -4.94 4.59
CA SER A 121 -0.40 -3.99 5.30
C SER A 121 -1.35 -3.22 4.37
N VAL A 122 -0.90 -2.90 3.15
CA VAL A 122 -1.75 -2.29 2.12
C VAL A 122 -2.86 -3.24 1.71
N ARG A 123 -2.55 -4.51 1.44
CA ARG A 123 -3.55 -5.55 1.11
C ARG A 123 -4.57 -5.74 2.23
N GLU A 124 -4.13 -5.79 3.48
CA GLU A 124 -5.00 -5.88 4.65
C GLU A 124 -5.97 -4.69 4.73
N TYR A 125 -5.46 -3.47 4.54
CA TYR A 125 -6.30 -2.26 4.54
C TYR A 125 -7.31 -2.27 3.40
N ASN A 126 -6.82 -2.45 2.16
CA ASN A 126 -7.65 -2.38 0.96
C ASN A 126 -8.75 -3.46 0.99
N THR A 127 -8.41 -4.69 1.39
CA THR A 127 -9.37 -5.80 1.56
C THR A 127 -10.40 -5.47 2.63
N TYR A 128 -9.97 -5.08 3.84
CA TYR A 128 -10.88 -4.77 4.94
C TYR A 128 -11.84 -3.62 4.60
N ARG A 129 -11.33 -2.59 3.93
CA ARG A 129 -12.13 -1.46 3.46
C ARG A 129 -13.11 -1.86 2.35
N GLY A 130 -12.72 -2.76 1.45
CA GLY A 130 -13.53 -3.16 0.29
C GLY A 130 -14.72 -4.06 0.63
N ILE A 131 -14.70 -4.76 1.77
CA ILE A 131 -15.75 -5.68 2.20
C ILE A 131 -17.07 -4.93 2.49
N PHE A 132 -18.21 -5.52 2.13
CA PHE A 132 -19.52 -5.04 2.58
C PHE A 132 -19.78 -5.45 4.03
N PRO A 133 -20.32 -4.57 4.89
CA PRO A 133 -20.71 -3.17 4.65
C PRO A 133 -19.59 -2.14 4.96
N ASN A 134 -18.36 -2.57 5.26
CA ASN A 134 -17.24 -1.69 5.62
C ASN A 134 -17.02 -0.56 4.60
N PHE A 135 -17.12 -0.82 3.30
CA PHE A 135 -16.88 0.22 2.28
C PHE A 135 -17.86 1.40 2.40
N ILE A 136 -19.10 1.15 2.82
CA ILE A 136 -20.14 2.18 3.02
C ILE A 136 -19.76 3.05 4.22
N ILE A 137 -19.35 2.41 5.31
CA ILE A 137 -18.94 3.09 6.54
C ILE A 137 -17.66 3.89 6.29
N ALA A 138 -16.66 3.30 5.63
CA ALA A 138 -15.40 3.94 5.26
C ALA A 138 -15.63 5.21 4.43
N LYS A 139 -16.53 5.14 3.43
CA LYS A 139 -16.89 6.30 2.61
C LYS A 139 -17.52 7.42 3.44
N LYS A 140 -18.41 7.09 4.38
CA LYS A 140 -19.05 8.07 5.28
C LYS A 140 -18.09 8.65 6.32
N ALA A 141 -17.05 7.90 6.70
CA ALA A 141 -16.06 8.29 7.69
C ALA A 141 -14.83 9.00 7.10
N ASN A 142 -14.82 9.31 5.79
CA ASN A 142 -13.69 9.90 5.07
C ASN A 142 -12.36 9.13 5.24
N SER A 143 -12.42 7.81 5.42
CA SER A 143 -11.21 6.99 5.44
C SER A 143 -10.52 6.97 4.06
N PRO A 144 -9.19 6.84 3.99
CA PRO A 144 -8.46 6.74 2.72
C PRO A 144 -9.12 5.77 1.72
N LYS A 145 -9.15 6.13 0.44
CA LYS A 145 -9.87 5.33 -0.57
C LYS A 145 -9.18 3.98 -0.82
N TYR A 146 -7.86 4.00 -0.92
CA TYR A 146 -6.98 2.85 -1.06
C TYR A 146 -5.55 3.32 -0.79
N PHE A 147 -4.67 2.38 -0.53
CA PHE A 147 -3.22 2.59 -0.64
C PHE A 147 -2.70 1.79 -1.84
N ASP A 148 -1.72 2.36 -2.53
CA ASP A 148 -0.97 1.66 -3.56
C ASP A 148 0.09 0.75 -2.92
N TYR A 149 0.53 -0.28 -3.64
CA TYR A 149 1.58 -1.18 -3.20
C TYR A 149 2.51 -1.50 -4.38
N PHE A 150 3.67 -2.09 -4.09
CA PHE A 150 4.63 -2.47 -5.12
C PHE A 150 4.24 -3.81 -5.75
N ASP A 151 4.09 -3.84 -7.07
CA ASP A 151 3.68 -5.05 -7.78
C ASP A 151 4.86 -5.93 -8.24
N ILE A 152 6.05 -5.36 -8.38
CA ILE A 152 7.17 -6.02 -9.07
C ILE A 152 8.48 -5.95 -8.30
N ILE A 153 8.71 -4.93 -7.49
CA ILE A 153 10.03 -4.69 -6.92
C ILE A 153 10.45 -5.82 -5.98
N LYS A 154 11.51 -6.53 -6.41
CA LYS A 154 12.33 -7.41 -5.58
C LYS A 154 13.79 -7.02 -5.76
N TYR A 155 14.43 -6.63 -4.66
CA TYR A 155 15.81 -6.19 -4.66
C TYR A 155 16.77 -7.36 -4.86
N GLY A 156 17.79 -7.17 -5.70
CA GLY A 156 18.82 -8.17 -5.99
C GLY A 156 18.47 -9.16 -7.09
N ILE A 157 17.31 -9.03 -7.73
CA ILE A 157 16.93 -9.81 -8.91
C ILE A 157 16.44 -8.90 -10.03
N GLU A 158 16.43 -9.44 -11.24
CA GLU A 158 15.92 -8.73 -12.40
C GLU A 158 14.39 -8.59 -12.29
N ASN A 159 13.92 -7.36 -12.28
CA ASN A 159 12.50 -7.03 -12.25
C ASN A 159 12.02 -6.63 -13.65
N GLN A 160 10.74 -6.82 -13.92
CA GLN A 160 10.11 -6.20 -15.09
C GLN A 160 10.05 -4.68 -14.89
N ASN A 161 10.22 -3.90 -15.97
CA ASN A 161 10.10 -2.46 -15.89
C ASN A 161 8.67 -2.04 -15.47
N PRO A 162 8.50 -1.28 -14.37
CA PRO A 162 7.19 -0.88 -13.86
C PRO A 162 6.34 -0.10 -14.88
N LYS A 163 6.95 0.73 -15.73
CA LYS A 163 6.24 1.50 -16.77
C LYS A 163 5.68 0.60 -17.86
N ILE A 164 6.43 -0.42 -18.27
CA ILE A 164 5.99 -1.38 -19.29
C ILE A 164 4.82 -2.20 -18.75
N LYS A 165 4.92 -2.72 -17.51
CA LYS A 165 3.82 -3.48 -16.89
C LYS A 165 2.54 -2.64 -16.79
N ARG A 166 2.66 -1.40 -16.29
CA ARG A 166 1.52 -0.48 -16.17
C ARG A 166 0.86 -0.22 -17.52
N LYS A 167 1.65 -0.01 -18.58
CA LYS A 167 1.13 0.17 -19.93
C LYS A 167 0.35 -1.07 -20.41
N LYS A 168 0.88 -2.27 -20.19
CA LYS A 168 0.15 -3.52 -20.52
C LYS A 168 -1.19 -3.61 -19.78
N VAL A 169 -1.21 -3.28 -18.48
CA VAL A 169 -2.45 -3.28 -17.67
C VAL A 169 -3.43 -2.23 -18.16
N GLU A 170 -2.98 -1.01 -18.48
CA GLU A 170 -3.83 0.04 -19.04
C GLU A 170 -4.42 -0.34 -20.41
N ASP A 171 -3.62 -0.97 -21.27
CA ASP A 171 -4.06 -1.47 -22.57
C ASP A 171 -5.08 -2.60 -22.40
N TRP A 172 -4.88 -3.51 -21.43
CA TRP A 172 -5.86 -4.55 -21.08
C TRP A 172 -7.17 -3.97 -20.55
N ILE A 173 -7.12 -2.96 -19.67
CA ILE A 173 -8.33 -2.26 -19.16
C ILE A 173 -9.13 -1.65 -20.32
N LYS A 174 -8.45 -1.10 -21.33
CA LYS A 174 -9.09 -0.44 -22.48
C LYS A 174 -9.62 -1.43 -23.51
N ASN A 175 -8.86 -2.47 -23.82
CA ASN A 175 -9.09 -3.31 -24.98
C ASN A 175 -9.59 -4.73 -24.64
N GLY A 176 -9.57 -5.12 -23.36
CA GLY A 176 -9.88 -6.48 -22.92
C GLY A 176 -8.82 -7.50 -23.34
N GLY A 177 -9.18 -8.79 -23.27
CA GLY A 177 -8.31 -9.92 -23.58
C GLY A 177 -7.71 -10.59 -22.35
N ASP A 178 -6.64 -11.37 -22.56
CA ASP A 178 -5.96 -12.09 -21.48
C ASP A 178 -5.25 -11.11 -20.53
N PHE A 179 -5.33 -11.40 -19.23
CA PHE A 179 -4.68 -10.56 -18.23
C PHE A 179 -3.16 -10.58 -18.43
N PRO A 180 -2.51 -9.41 -18.51
CA PRO A 180 -1.08 -9.36 -18.80
C PRO A 180 -0.25 -9.93 -17.65
N GLU A 181 0.56 -10.95 -17.97
CA GLU A 181 1.61 -11.49 -17.09
C GLU A 181 2.78 -10.51 -16.90
#